data_AF-A0A661ELR8-F1
#
_entry.id   AF-A0A661ELR8-F1
#
_cell.length_a   1.000
_cell.length_b   1.000
_cell.length_c   1.000
_cell.angle_alpha   90.00
_cell.angle_beta   90.00
_cell.angle_gamma   90.00
#
_symmetry.space_group_name_H-M   'P 1'
#
loop_
_entity.id
_entity.type
_entity.pdbx_description
1 polymer ?
#
loop_
_entity_poly.entity_id
_entity_poly.type
_entity_poly.pdbx_seq_one_letter_code
_entity_poly.pdbx_strand_id
1 'polypeptide(L)' 'HLRLKYRKGKKYAKSAEQFINRLATKSSWTGNVYYLSCEGEERRSVGEWLTERLAAYKQSD' A
#
# COMPACT_ATOMS: atom_id res chain seq x y z
N HIS A 1 -0.74 -0.43 -11.34
CA HIS A 1 -0.32 -1.61 -10.56
C HIS A 1 -1.28 -1.99 -9.42
N LEU A 2 -1.63 -1.07 -8.49
CA LEU A 2 -2.46 -1.38 -7.31
C LEU A 2 -3.87 -1.94 -7.60
N ARG A 3 -4.57 -1.43 -8.63
CA ARG A 3 -5.89 -1.94 -9.05
C ARG A 3 -5.88 -3.44 -9.39
N LEU A 4 -4.80 -3.92 -10.01
CA LEU A 4 -4.63 -5.33 -10.34
C LEU A 4 -4.49 -6.19 -9.07
N LYS A 5 -3.65 -5.73 -8.13
CA LYS A 5 -3.46 -6.39 -6.83
C LYS A 5 -4.77 -6.47 -6.05
N TYR A 6 -5.54 -5.38 -6.02
CA TYR A 6 -6.87 -5.39 -5.40
C TYR A 6 -7.79 -6.40 -6.09
N ARG A 7 -7.93 -6.35 -7.41
CA ARG A 7 -8.78 -7.28 -8.18
C ARG A 7 -8.45 -8.75 -7.90
N LYS A 8 -7.17 -9.10 -7.80
CA LYS A 8 -6.71 -10.48 -7.56
C LYS A 8 -6.75 -10.90 -6.09
N GLY A 9 -6.58 -9.96 -5.16
CA GLY A 9 -6.45 -10.23 -3.73
C GLY A 9 -7.62 -9.79 -2.85
N LYS A 10 -8.69 -9.18 -3.41
CA LYS A 10 -9.78 -8.56 -2.63
C LYS A 10 -10.37 -9.45 -1.53
N LYS A 11 -10.44 -10.76 -1.75
CA LYS A 11 -10.94 -11.72 -0.75
C LYS A 11 -10.12 -11.75 0.55
N TYR A 12 -8.86 -11.29 0.50
CA TYR A 12 -7.94 -11.22 1.64
C TYR A 12 -7.79 -9.81 2.22
N ALA A 13 -8.47 -8.80 1.65
CA ALA A 13 -8.36 -7.41 2.02
C ALA A 13 -9.76 -6.83 2.28
N LYS A 14 -10.28 -7.11 3.49
CA LYS A 14 -11.63 -6.66 3.91
C LYS A 14 -11.65 -5.19 4.37
N SER A 15 -10.49 -4.58 4.54
CA SER A 15 -10.34 -3.16 4.88
C SER A 15 -9.17 -2.54 4.11
N ALA A 16 -9.08 -1.21 4.13
CA ALA A 16 -7.99 -0.47 3.51
C ALA A 16 -6.63 -0.83 4.15
N GLU A 17 -6.57 -1.00 5.48
CA GLU A 17 -5.38 -1.43 6.21
C GLU A 17 -4.97 -2.85 5.81
N GLN A 18 -5.93 -3.76 5.67
CA GLN A 18 -5.65 -5.12 5.20
C GLN A 18 -5.15 -5.13 3.75
N PHE A 19 -5.70 -4.26 2.90
CA PHE A 19 -5.21 -4.08 1.54
C PHE A 19 -3.74 -3.63 1.53
N ILE A 20 -3.42 -2.60 2.32
CA ILE A 20 -2.06 -2.07 2.42
C ILE A 20 -1.12 -3.16 2.90
N ASN A 21 -1.41 -3.75 4.07
CA ASN A 21 -0.53 -4.72 4.73
C ASN A 21 -0.32 -6.02 3.95
N ARG A 22 -1.35 -6.52 3.27
CA ARG A 22 -1.31 -7.86 2.65
C ARG A 22 -1.02 -7.83 1.16
N LEU A 23 -1.38 -6.75 0.46
CA LEU A 23 -1.36 -6.73 -1.00
C LEU A 23 -0.47 -5.63 -1.57
N ALA A 24 -0.37 -4.47 -0.90
CA ALA A 24 0.28 -3.29 -1.47
C ALA A 24 1.71 -3.04 -0.97
N THR A 25 2.15 -3.68 0.12
CA THR A 25 3.47 -3.45 0.74
C THR A 25 4.62 -4.24 0.12
N LYS A 26 4.37 -5.48 -0.32
CA LYS A 26 5.42 -6.37 -0.82
C LYS A 26 4.95 -7.35 -1.90
N SER A 27 5.93 -7.93 -2.59
CA SER A 27 5.70 -9.01 -3.56
C SER A 27 5.29 -10.29 -2.85
N SER A 28 4.18 -10.89 -3.26
CA SER A 28 3.74 -12.18 -2.74
C SER A 28 4.57 -13.35 -3.28
N TRP A 29 5.36 -13.13 -4.33
CA TRP A 29 6.25 -14.15 -4.91
C TRP A 29 7.65 -14.12 -4.32
N THR A 30 8.22 -12.94 -4.12
CA THR A 30 9.62 -12.79 -3.69
C THR A 30 9.76 -12.27 -2.26
N GLY A 31 8.68 -11.77 -1.64
CA GLY A 31 8.72 -11.15 -0.31
C GLY A 31 9.28 -9.72 -0.28
N ASN A 32 9.83 -9.23 -1.40
CA ASN A 32 10.48 -7.92 -1.45
C ASN A 32 9.49 -6.78 -1.20
N VAL A 33 9.87 -5.87 -0.29
CA VAL A 33 9.14 -4.65 0.03
C VAL A 33 9.21 -3.69 -1.15
N TYR A 34 8.08 -3.08 -1.49
CA TYR A 34 8.03 -2.04 -2.50
C TYR A 34 8.43 -0.70 -1.89
N TYR A 35 9.17 0.07 -2.68
CA TYR A 35 9.55 1.43 -2.34
C TYR A 35 9.05 2.37 -3.42
N LEU A 36 8.81 3.61 -3.02
CA LEU A 36 8.51 4.73 -3.90
C LEU A 36 9.50 5.85 -3.65
N SER A 37 9.79 6.56 -4.72
CA SER A 37 10.56 7.80 -4.70
C SER A 37 9.67 8.85 -5.33
N CYS A 38 9.29 9.86 -4.55
CA CYS A 38 8.60 11.03 -5.06
C CYS A 38 9.67 12.10 -5.36
N GLU A 39 9.42 12.93 -6.37
CA GLU A 39 10.33 14.01 -6.73
C GLU A 39 10.49 14.96 -5.54
N GLY A 40 11.75 15.18 -5.11
CA GLY A 40 12.06 15.99 -3.94
C GLY A 40 11.84 15.31 -2.58
N GLU A 41 11.42 14.03 -2.53
CA GLU A 41 11.27 13.28 -1.29
C GLU A 41 12.27 12.12 -1.19
N GLU A 42 12.63 11.77 0.04
CA GLU A 42 13.40 10.56 0.31
C GLU A 42 12.62 9.30 -0.13
N ARG A 43 13.38 8.26 -0.46
CA ARG A 43 12.81 6.96 -0.79
C ARG A 43 12.13 6.37 0.44
N ARG A 44 10.83 6.07 0.33
CA ARG A 44 10.03 5.50 1.42
C ARG A 44 9.43 4.16 1.03
N SER A 45 9.06 3.35 2.01
CA SER A 45 8.32 2.13 1.71
C SER A 45 6.90 2.47 1.25
N VAL A 46 6.36 1.69 0.32
CA VAL A 46 4.96 1.84 -0.13
C VAL A 46 3.99 1.64 1.03
N GLY A 47 4.34 0.78 1.99
CA GLY A 47 3.53 0.53 3.18
C GLY A 47 3.33 1.75 4.06
N GLU A 48 4.44 2.40 4.44
CA GLU A 48 4.43 3.61 5.27
C GLU A 48 3.66 4.72 4.57
N TRP A 49 4.00 5.01 3.31
CA TRP A 49 3.36 6.06 2.53
C TRP A 49 1.84 5.86 2.41
N LEU A 50 1.38 4.65 2.09
CA LEU A 50 -0.05 4.38 1.98
C LEU A 50 -0.77 4.47 3.33
N THR A 51 -0.11 4.10 4.41
CA THR A 51 -0.68 4.17 5.76
C THR A 51 -0.86 5.62 6.19
N GLU A 52 0.13 6.48 5.96
CA GLU A 52 0.04 7.92 6.20
C GLU A 52 -1.09 8.56 5.39
N ARG A 53 -1.18 8.25 4.09
CA ARG A 53 -2.25 8.79 3.23
C ARG A 53 -3.63 8.32 3.66
N LEU A 54 -3.77 7.08 4.10
CA LEU A 54 -5.03 6.58 4.66
C LEU A 54 -5.41 7.30 5.95
N ALA A 55 -4.44 7.55 6.84
CA ALA A 55 -4.67 8.30 8.07
C ALA A 55 -5.11 9.74 7.78
N ALA A 56 -4.43 10.42 6.86
CA ALA A 56 -4.79 11.77 6.42
C ALA A 56 -6.19 11.81 5.80
N TYR A 57 -6.53 10.86 4.92
CA TYR A 57 -7.85 10.75 4.30
C TYR A 57 -8.97 10.60 5.34
N LYS A 58 -8.76 9.78 6.38
CA LYS A 58 -9.74 9.58 7.45
C LYS A 58 -9.92 10.78 8.38
N GLN A 59 -8.97 11.70 8.43
CA GLN A 59 -9.07 12.93 9.21
C GLN A 59 -9.79 14.04 8.44
N SER A 60 -9.89 13.90 7.11
CA SER A 60 -10.59 14.84 6.23
C SER A 60 -12.04 14.46 5.90
N ASP A 61 -12.46 13.25 6.27
CA ASP A 61 -13.86 12.77 6.22
C ASP A 61 -14.54 13.02 7.59
#